data_AF-J5GMG6-F1
#
_entry.id   AF-J5GMG6-F1
#
_cell.length_a   1.000
_cell.length_b   1.000
_cell.length_c   1.000
_cell.angle_alpha   90.00
_cell.angle_beta   90.00
_cell.angle_gamma   90.00
#
_symmetry.space_group_name_H-M   'P 1'
#
loop_
_entity.id
_entity.type
_entity.pdbx_description
1 polymer ?
#
loop_
_entity_poly.entity_id
_entity_poly.type
_entity_poly.pdbx_seq_one_letter_code
_entity_poly.pdbx_strand_id
1 'polypeptide(L)' 'MGCNVVCPVLPFNYKKADWGLDDPTGKPDEEFIKVIEEIERKVLDLLEEVKEWGN' A
#
# COMPACT_ATOMS: atom_id res chain seq x y z
N MET A 1 -1.44 -0.61 5.10
CA MET A 1 -1.19 -1.92 4.45
C MET A 1 -2.12 -3.02 4.98
N GLY A 2 -3.20 -2.72 5.73
CA GLY A 2 -4.11 -3.78 6.20
C GLY A 2 -3.62 -4.61 7.41
N CYS A 3 -2.70 -4.10 8.23
CA CYS A 3 -2.12 -4.84 9.37
C CYS A 3 -3.10 -5.18 10.52
N ASN A 4 -4.41 -4.93 10.36
CA ASN A 4 -5.47 -5.20 11.35
C ASN A 4 -5.22 -4.63 12.76
N VAL A 5 -4.33 -3.63 12.84
CA VAL A 5 -4.03 -2.86 14.05
C VAL A 5 -4.13 -1.38 13.72
N VAL A 6 -4.49 -0.58 14.72
CA VAL A 6 -4.54 0.87 14.56
C VAL A 6 -3.11 1.40 14.42
N CYS A 7 -2.80 2.04 13.29
CA CYS A 7 -1.51 2.73 13.16
C CYS A 7 -1.46 3.90 14.15
N PRO A 8 -0.32 4.13 14.83
CA PRO A 8 -0.14 5.34 15.61
C PRO A 8 -0.23 6.58 14.71
N VAL A 9 -0.73 7.69 15.26
CA VAL A 9 -0.79 8.97 14.55
C VAL A 9 0.60 9.61 14.59
N LEU A 10 1.19 9.81 13.42
CA LEU A 10 2.47 10.51 13.24
C LEU A 10 2.22 11.83 12.50
N PRO A 11 3.02 12.88 12.73
CA PRO A 11 2.94 14.09 11.93
C PRO A 11 3.38 13.80 10.49
N PHE A 12 2.58 14.21 9.52
CA PHE A 12 2.87 14.07 8.10
C PHE A 12 2.37 15.29 7.32
N ASN A 13 3.08 15.66 6.26
CA ASN A 13 2.65 16.73 5.34
C ASN A 13 1.79 16.19 4.20
N TYR A 14 1.81 14.88 3.97
CA TYR A 14 1.15 14.22 2.84
C TYR A 14 0.13 13.21 3.32
N LYS A 15 -0.89 12.96 2.51
CA LYS A 15 -1.99 12.05 2.85
C LYS A 15 -1.45 10.66 3.18
N LYS A 16 -1.88 10.11 4.33
CA LYS A 16 -1.65 8.71 4.67
C LYS A 16 -2.36 7.81 3.66
N ALA A 17 -1.65 6.83 3.09
CA ALA A 17 -2.22 5.78 2.27
C ALA A 17 -2.35 4.48 3.09
N ASP A 18 -3.58 3.97 3.21
CA ASP A 18 -3.82 2.61 3.68
C ASP A 18 -4.47 1.80 2.57
N TRP A 19 -3.71 0.86 2.00
CA TRP A 19 -4.13 0.08 0.85
C TRP A 19 -4.94 -1.16 1.20
N GLY A 20 -5.05 -1.53 2.49
CA GLY A 20 -5.90 -2.65 2.93
C GLY A 20 -5.56 -4.00 2.25
N LEU A 21 -4.27 -4.27 2.03
CA LEU A 21 -3.83 -5.50 1.37
C LEU A 21 -4.05 -6.70 2.29
N ASP A 22 -4.44 -7.83 1.69
CA ASP A 22 -4.54 -9.10 2.39
C ASP A 22 -3.15 -9.62 2.76
N ASP A 23 -3.02 -10.26 3.93
CA ASP A 23 -1.82 -10.99 4.33
C ASP A 23 -1.81 -12.37 3.65
N PRO A 24 -0.87 -12.65 2.72
CA PRO A 24 -0.81 -13.94 2.06
C PRO A 24 -0.10 -15.03 2.90
N THR A 25 0.33 -14.73 4.13
CA THR A 25 1.05 -15.68 4.99
C THR A 25 0.31 -17.01 5.14
N GLY A 26 0.99 -18.12 4.80
CA GLY A 26 0.42 -19.47 4.86
C GLY A 26 -0.48 -19.84 3.67
N LYS A 27 -0.65 -18.96 2.67
CA LYS A 27 -1.33 -19.25 1.42
C LYS A 27 -0.36 -19.78 0.34
N PRO A 28 -0.87 -20.34 -0.77
CA PRO A 28 -0.06 -20.70 -1.93
C PRO A 28 0.59 -19.51 -2.63
N ASP A 29 1.64 -19.77 -3.41
CA ASP A 29 2.40 -18.75 -4.15
C ASP A 29 1.51 -17.91 -5.08
N GLU A 30 0.43 -18.45 -5.63
CA GLU A 30 -0.50 -17.69 -6.47
C GLU A 30 -1.14 -16.51 -5.72
N GLU A 31 -1.37 -16.65 -4.41
CA GLU A 31 -1.92 -15.58 -3.59
C GLU A 31 -0.86 -14.52 -3.28
N PHE A 32 0.39 -14.92 -3.11
CA PHE A 32 1.51 -13.97 -3.01
C PHE A 32 1.67 -13.17 -4.30
N ILE A 33 1.64 -13.82 -5.46
CA ILE A 33 1.79 -13.17 -6.77
C ILE A 33 0.70 -12.11 -6.95
N LYS A 34 -0.56 -12.42 -6.64
CA LYS A 34 -1.66 -11.44 -6.71
C LYS A 34 -1.42 -10.20 -5.84
N VAL A 35 -0.94 -10.39 -4.60
CA VAL A 35 -0.65 -9.27 -3.69
C VAL A 35 0.54 -8.45 -4.22
N ILE A 36 1.55 -9.09 -4.81
CA ILE A 36 2.71 -8.41 -5.41
C ILE A 36 2.26 -7.53 -6.59
N GLU A 37 1.46 -8.08 -7.51
CA GLU A 37 0.94 -7.34 -8.67
C GLU A 37 0.06 -6.15 -8.23
N GLU A 38 -0.73 -6.32 -7.15
CA GLU A 38 -1.52 -5.23 -6.59
C GLU A 38 -0.64 -4.13 -5.96
N ILE A 39 0.41 -4.50 -5.23
CA ILE A 39 1.38 -3.55 -4.67
C ILE A 39 2.05 -2.77 -5.80
N GLU A 40 2.51 -3.45 -6.85
CA GLU A 40 3.18 -2.82 -7.98
C GLU A 40 2.31 -1.73 -8.61
N ARG A 41 1.05 -2.05 -8.93
CA ARG A 41 0.09 -1.08 -9.49
C ARG A 41 -0.10 0.13 -8.57
N LYS A 42 -0.34 -0.10 -7.28
CA LYS A 42 -0.57 0.99 -6.31
C LYS A 42 0.67 1.88 -6.11
N VAL A 43 1.87 1.30 -6.19
CA VAL A 43 3.12 2.06 -6.13
C VAL A 43 3.26 2.95 -7.37
N LEU A 44 2.97 2.44 -8.56
CA LEU A 44 3.01 3.24 -9.79
C LEU A 44 2.00 4.41 -9.73
N ASP A 45 0.77 4.15 -9.29
CA ASP A 45 -0.24 5.19 -9.09
C ASP A 45 0.22 6.24 -8.08
N LEU A 46 0.79 5.79 -6.94
CA LEU A 46 1.33 6.69 -5.92
C LEU A 46 2.49 7.55 -6.45
N LEU A 47 3.36 7.00 -7.31
CA LEU A 47 4.44 7.78 -7.91
C LEU A 47 3.90 8.91 -8.79
N GLU A 48 2.83 8.67 -9.55
CA GLU A 48 2.17 9.73 -10.32
C GLU A 48 1.51 10.76 -9.40
N GLU A 49 0.80 10.33 -8.35
CA GLU A 49 0.21 11.25 -7.36
C GLU A 49 1.26 12.14 -6.69
N VAL A 50 2.41 11.56 -6.30
CA VAL A 50 3.49 12.29 -5.61
C VAL A 50 4.17 13.31 -6.53
N LYS A 51 4.26 13.07 -7.84
CA LYS A 51 4.78 14.07 -8.79
C LYS A 51 3.93 15.34 -8.78
N GLU A 52 2.61 15.19 -8.64
CA GLU A 52 1.68 16.32 -8.56
C GLU A 52 1.70 17.03 -7.20
N TRP A 53 2.23 16.41 -6.14
CA TRP A 53 2.31 17.01 -4.80
C TRP A 53 3.41 18.08 -4.65
N GLY A 54 4.31 18.19 -5.62
CA GLY A 54 5.40 19.18 -5.64
C GLY A 54 5.15 20.40 -6.53
N ASN A 55 4.01 20.47 -7.23
CA ASN A 55 3.56 21.61 -8.03
C ASN A 55 2.60 22.52 -7.24
#